data_AF-A0A9Q0G0F1-F1
#
_entry.id   AF-A0A9Q0G0F1-F1
#
_cell.length_a   1.000
_cell.length_b   1.000
_cell.length_c   1.000
_cell.angle_alpha   90.00
_cell.angle_beta   90.00
_cell.angle_gamma   90.00
#
_symmetry.space_group_name_H-M   'P 1'
#
loop_
_entity.id
_entity.type
_entity.pdbx_description
1 polymer ?
#
loop_
_entity_poly.entity_id
_entity_poly.type
_entity_poly.pdbx_seq_one_letter_code
_entity_poly.pdbx_strand_id
1 'polypeptide(L)'
;MLQFASCTKFNHPLSYDGITIEVDLNRAGVPLLEIVSEPDMRNGTEAAEYAAELQRVVRYLGVSNGNMQEGSLRCDVNVSIRPIGQSEFGTKVEIKNLNSFGSINRAIEFEISRQVELYSQGQSDLIVQETRQWEEGAKRTVTMRKKEGLADYRYFPEPDLPEVILTKEYIENINNSLPELPELKRRRYEKLGLSMQDVIFLANDTNVAEFFDATISKGAEAKQAANWLMSDIAAYMKDEKVSINEMKLTPEELAELIASIKGGTISGKIGKEINDPVEIEKMVDQVILENPKQLKQYRDGRTKLQGYFTGQVMKMSKGKANPVLLNKILVEKLNAGS
;
A
#
# COMPACT_ATOMS: atom_id res chain seq x y z
N MET A 1 9.25 7.04 18.22
CA MET A 1 8.45 8.25 18.47
C MET A 1 7.78 8.60 17.16
N LEU A 2 6.47 8.36 17.04
CA LEU A 2 5.70 8.78 15.87
C LEU A 2 5.24 10.20 16.16
N GLN A 3 5.91 11.15 15.50
CA GLN A 3 5.62 12.56 15.66
C GLN A 3 4.78 12.99 14.47
N PHE A 4 3.52 13.33 14.67
CA PHE A 4 2.82 14.13 13.68
C PHE A 4 3.36 15.54 13.86
N ALA A 5 4.45 15.89 13.18
CA ALA A 5 5.02 17.24 13.26
C ALA A 5 4.60 18.09 12.05
N SER A 6 4.26 19.34 12.30
CA SER A 6 4.15 20.40 11.31
C SER A 6 5.08 21.49 11.80
N CYS A 7 6.29 21.52 11.26
CA CYS A 7 7.21 22.63 11.53
C CYS A 7 7.07 23.64 10.39
N THR A 8 7.14 24.92 10.74
CA THR A 8 7.41 26.06 9.86
C THR A 8 8.43 25.67 8.79
N LYS A 9 8.15 25.99 7.52
CA LYS A 9 9.06 25.63 6.43
C LYS A 9 10.13 26.71 6.30
N PHE A 10 11.38 26.31 6.49
CA PHE A 10 12.54 27.14 6.19
C PHE A 10 12.96 26.86 4.74
N ASN A 11 12.94 27.88 3.90
CA ASN A 11 13.47 27.79 2.54
C ASN A 11 14.84 28.48 2.51
N HIS A 12 15.81 27.85 1.85
CA HIS A 12 17.10 28.48 1.54
C HIS A 12 17.08 28.98 0.09
N PRO A 13 16.85 30.27 -0.17
CA PRO A 13 17.20 30.83 -1.47
C PRO A 13 18.73 30.88 -1.58
N LEU A 14 19.27 30.33 -2.67
CA LEU A 14 20.66 30.57 -3.07
C LEU A 14 20.75 31.99 -3.61
N SER A 15 21.20 32.94 -2.80
CA SER A 15 21.78 34.20 -3.29
C SER A 15 23.20 34.37 -2.74
N TYR A 16 24.15 34.48 -3.67
CA TYR A 16 25.51 34.94 -3.42
C TYR A 16 25.42 36.33 -2.76
N ASP A 17 26.16 36.55 -1.65
CA ASP A 17 26.33 37.82 -0.90
C ASP A 17 25.51 38.10 0.37
N GLY A 18 24.76 37.13 0.92
CA GLY A 18 24.19 37.28 2.27
C GLY A 18 23.08 36.27 2.53
N ILE A 19 23.24 35.44 3.58
CA ILE A 19 22.29 34.38 3.90
C ILE A 19 21.00 35.00 4.42
N THR A 20 20.01 35.11 3.56
CA THR A 20 18.62 35.42 3.95
C THR A 20 17.88 34.11 4.13
N ILE A 21 17.24 33.92 5.29
CA ILE A 21 16.38 32.76 5.56
C ILE A 21 14.93 33.20 5.37
N GLU A 22 14.23 32.58 4.44
CA GLU A 22 12.79 32.80 4.26
C GLU A 22 12.01 31.83 5.13
N VAL A 23 11.01 32.36 5.83
CA VAL A 23 10.20 31.61 6.80
C VAL A 23 8.75 31.63 6.32
N ASP A 24 8.21 30.46 6.00
CA ASP A 24 6.79 30.29 5.63
C ASP A 24 5.98 29.77 6.85
N LEU A 25 5.08 30.61 7.34
CA LEU A 25 4.23 30.36 8.51
C LEU A 25 2.89 29.69 8.19
N ASN A 26 2.60 29.32 6.94
CA ASN A 26 1.33 28.68 6.56
C ASN A 26 1.03 27.39 7.33
N ARG A 27 2.05 26.76 7.91
CA ARG A 27 1.97 25.52 8.69
C ARG A 27 2.03 25.72 10.21
N ALA A 28 2.22 26.95 10.68
CA ALA A 28 2.28 27.27 12.10
C ALA A 28 0.89 27.16 12.75
N GLY A 29 0.82 26.54 13.93
CA GLY A 29 -0.43 26.37 14.68
C GLY A 29 -1.37 25.26 14.17
N VAL A 30 -0.98 24.50 13.14
CA VAL A 30 -1.73 23.31 12.70
C VAL A 30 -1.73 22.26 13.83
N PRO A 31 -2.88 21.65 14.19
CA PRO A 31 -2.96 20.67 15.26
C PRO A 31 -2.05 19.46 15.04
N LEU A 32 -1.42 18.97 16.12
CA LEU A 32 -0.49 17.85 16.12
C LEU A 32 -0.78 16.90 17.28
N LEU A 33 -0.50 15.62 17.06
CA LEU A 33 -0.54 14.58 18.06
C LEU A 33 0.84 13.91 18.10
N GLU A 34 1.46 13.80 19.27
CA GLU A 34 2.72 13.09 19.43
C GLU A 34 2.49 11.76 20.14
N ILE A 35 2.87 10.66 19.49
CA ILE A 35 2.71 9.31 20.02
C ILE A 35 4.09 8.72 20.29
N VAL A 36 4.42 8.57 21.57
CA VAL A 36 5.65 7.94 22.02
C VAL A 36 5.35 6.50 22.41
N SER A 37 5.92 5.55 21.69
CA SER A 37 5.85 4.13 22.06
C SER A 37 6.85 3.81 23.15
N GLU A 38 6.54 2.81 23.97
CA GLU A 38 7.53 2.10 24.76
C GLU A 38 8.59 1.43 23.86
N PRO A 39 9.80 1.15 24.37
CA PRO A 39 10.89 0.55 23.59
C PRO A 39 10.71 -0.97 23.43
N ASP A 40 9.57 -1.41 22.90
CA ASP A 40 9.20 -2.83 22.79
C ASP A 40 9.53 -3.49 21.45
N MET A 41 9.71 -2.69 20.40
CA MET A 41 10.15 -3.18 19.09
C MET A 41 11.60 -3.69 19.15
N ARG A 42 11.90 -4.77 18.42
CA ARG A 42 13.20 -5.47 18.48
C ARG A 42 13.98 -5.45 17.16
N ASN A 43 13.35 -5.02 16.07
CA ASN A 43 13.97 -4.92 14.75
C ASN A 43 13.27 -3.87 13.89
N GLY A 44 13.85 -3.58 12.72
CA GLY A 44 13.31 -2.59 11.79
C GLY A 44 11.96 -2.99 11.18
N THR A 45 11.70 -4.29 11.02
CA THR A 45 10.43 -4.80 10.50
C THR A 45 9.28 -4.52 11.47
N GLU A 46 9.42 -4.88 12.74
CA GLU A 46 8.43 -4.60 13.79
C GLU A 46 8.15 -3.10 13.90
N ALA A 47 9.17 -2.25 13.82
CA ALA A 47 9.01 -0.81 13.88
C ALA A 47 8.28 -0.22 12.66
N ALA A 48 8.56 -0.75 11.47
CA ALA A 48 7.86 -0.36 10.25
C ALA A 48 6.38 -0.81 10.30
N GLU A 49 6.09 -2.02 10.76
CA GLU A 49 4.74 -2.54 10.91
C GLU A 49 3.95 -1.80 11.99
N TYR A 50 4.58 -1.46 13.11
CA TYR A 50 3.98 -0.61 14.15
C TYR A 50 3.57 0.76 13.58
N ALA A 51 4.47 1.41 12.84
CA ALA A 51 4.18 2.69 12.21
C ALA A 51 3.07 2.57 11.14
N ALA A 52 3.08 1.48 10.36
CA ALA A 52 2.05 1.22 9.36
C ALA A 52 0.68 0.94 10.00
N GLU A 53 0.63 0.22 11.11
CA GLU A 53 -0.62 -0.03 11.83
C GLU A 53 -1.15 1.23 12.49
N LEU A 54 -0.28 2.08 13.06
CA LEU A 54 -0.70 3.37 13.58
C LEU A 54 -1.28 4.26 12.47
N GLN A 55 -0.66 4.26 11.28
CA GLN A 55 -1.20 4.96 10.11
C GLN A 55 -2.61 4.46 9.75
N ARG A 56 -2.82 3.13 9.75
CA ARG A 56 -4.14 2.55 9.48
C ARG A 56 -5.16 2.96 10.54
N VAL A 57 -4.80 2.93 11.82
CA VAL A 57 -5.68 3.37 12.91
C VAL A 57 -6.12 4.82 12.73
N VAL A 58 -5.20 5.76 12.49
CA VAL A 58 -5.58 7.19 12.34
C VAL A 58 -6.40 7.46 11.08
N ARG A 59 -6.21 6.67 10.02
CA ARG A 59 -7.04 6.73 8.81
C ARG A 59 -8.45 6.23 9.07
N TYR A 60 -8.58 5.09 9.75
CA TYR A 60 -9.88 4.54 10.13
C TYR A 60 -10.65 5.45 11.08
N LEU A 61 -9.95 6.13 11.99
CA LEU A 61 -10.54 7.15 12.86
C LEU A 61 -10.96 8.43 12.11
N GLY A 62 -10.51 8.63 10.86
CA GLY A 62 -10.79 9.83 10.08
C GLY A 62 -10.06 11.08 10.57
N VAL A 63 -9.06 10.95 11.45
CA VAL A 63 -8.36 12.10 12.08
C VAL A 63 -7.13 12.57 11.29
N SER A 64 -6.58 11.72 10.42
CA SER A 64 -5.45 12.06 9.55
C SER A 64 -5.38 11.15 8.33
N ASN A 65 -4.95 11.69 7.18
CA ASN A 65 -4.65 10.89 5.99
C ASN A 65 -3.34 10.06 6.15
N GLY A 66 -2.55 10.35 7.18
CA GLY A 66 -1.34 9.62 7.55
C GLY A 66 -0.25 9.56 6.46
N ASN A 67 -0.29 10.43 5.44
CA ASN A 67 0.67 10.40 4.33
C ASN A 67 2.06 10.90 4.76
N MET A 68 3.05 10.01 4.71
CA MET A 68 4.44 10.35 5.05
C MET A 68 5.09 11.32 4.05
N GLN A 69 4.72 11.25 2.75
CA GLN A 69 5.31 12.09 1.71
C GLN A 69 4.85 13.55 1.81
N GLU A 70 3.58 13.76 2.18
CA GLU A 70 3.01 15.09 2.46
C GLU A 70 3.43 15.61 3.85
N GLY A 71 4.00 14.73 4.68
CA GLY A 71 4.44 15.05 6.03
C GLY A 71 3.30 15.25 7.02
N SER A 72 2.15 14.62 6.78
CA SER A 72 1.02 14.49 7.71
C SER A 72 1.19 13.29 8.65
N LEU A 73 2.16 12.41 8.40
CA LEU A 73 2.71 11.45 9.35
C LEU A 73 4.24 11.58 9.33
N ARG A 74 4.88 11.73 10.49
CA ARG A 74 6.34 11.66 10.60
C ARG A 74 6.74 10.68 11.68
N CYS A 75 7.95 10.15 11.56
CA CYS A 75 8.47 9.15 12.47
C CYS A 75 9.95 9.39 12.70
N ASP A 76 10.32 9.52 13.98
CA ASP A 76 11.69 9.50 14.45
C ASP A 76 11.89 8.22 15.27
N VAL A 77 12.95 7.49 14.97
CA VAL A 77 13.23 6.19 15.60
C VAL A 77 14.41 6.31 16.54
N ASN A 78 14.33 5.59 17.65
CA ASN A 78 15.39 5.52 18.64
C ASN A 78 15.91 4.10 18.67
N VAL A 79 17.22 3.93 18.44
CA VAL A 79 17.89 2.64 18.36
C VAL A 79 18.97 2.57 19.41
N SER A 80 19.00 1.45 20.13
CA SER A 80 20.06 1.09 21.04
C SER A 80 20.20 -0.43 21.05
N ILE A 81 21.42 -0.93 21.10
CA ILE A 81 21.69 -2.35 21.32
C ILE A 81 22.21 -2.57 22.74
N ARG A 82 22.07 -3.80 23.23
CA ARG A 82 22.71 -4.25 24.48
C ARG A 82 23.21 -5.68 24.34
N PRO A 83 24.35 -6.03 24.95
CA PRO A 83 24.81 -7.42 25.07
C PRO A 83 23.77 -8.33 25.72
N ILE A 84 23.75 -9.60 25.30
CA ILE A 84 22.90 -10.62 25.91
C ILE A 84 23.28 -10.79 27.38
N GLY A 85 22.29 -10.82 28.26
CA GLY A 85 22.48 -10.92 29.71
C GLY A 85 22.54 -9.58 30.44
N GLN A 86 22.68 -8.45 29.73
CA GLN A 86 22.59 -7.12 30.32
C GLN A 86 21.14 -6.64 30.38
N SER A 87 20.71 -6.12 31.53
CA SER A 87 19.38 -5.53 31.72
C SER A 87 19.29 -4.10 31.19
N GLU A 88 20.34 -3.32 31.37
CA GLU A 88 20.40 -1.91 30.97
C GLU A 88 20.51 -1.76 29.45
N PHE A 89 19.87 -0.73 28.92
CA PHE A 89 20.01 -0.35 27.52
C PHE A 89 21.37 0.33 27.30
N GLY A 90 21.94 0.14 26.10
CA GLY A 90 23.14 0.86 25.68
C GLY A 90 22.84 2.32 25.34
N THR A 91 23.81 2.98 24.70
CA THR A 91 23.63 4.35 24.23
C THR A 91 22.53 4.43 23.18
N LYS A 92 21.65 5.43 23.32
CA LYS A 92 20.54 5.68 22.40
C LYS A 92 20.97 6.59 21.26
N VAL A 93 20.66 6.19 20.04
CA VAL A 93 20.80 6.99 18.83
C VAL A 93 19.43 7.30 18.26
N GLU A 94 19.18 8.56 17.94
CA GLU A 94 17.93 9.03 17.32
C GLU A 94 18.14 9.20 15.82
N ILE A 95 17.31 8.57 14.99
CA ILE A 95 17.37 8.69 13.53
C ILE A 95 16.16 9.49 13.05
N LYS A 96 16.42 10.52 12.23
CA LYS A 96 15.41 11.39 11.61
C LYS A 96 15.41 11.25 10.09
N ASN A 97 14.46 11.92 9.43
CA ASN A 97 14.29 11.98 7.97
C ASN A 97 13.87 10.63 7.35
N LEU A 98 12.86 9.99 7.94
CA LEU A 98 12.31 8.72 7.47
C LEU A 98 11.00 9.00 6.72
N ASN A 99 11.02 8.82 5.39
CA ASN A 99 9.93 9.23 4.50
C ASN A 99 9.03 8.07 4.04
N SER A 100 9.34 6.84 4.46
CA SER A 100 8.53 5.64 4.18
C SER A 100 8.72 4.57 5.25
N PHE A 101 7.76 3.66 5.39
CA PHE A 101 7.92 2.47 6.26
C PHE A 101 9.14 1.62 5.86
N GLY A 102 9.43 1.52 4.57
CA GLY A 102 10.65 0.86 4.09
C GLY A 102 11.93 1.56 4.55
N SER A 103 11.95 2.90 4.61
CA SER A 103 13.10 3.65 5.14
C SER A 103 13.26 3.47 6.64
N ILE A 104 12.16 3.34 7.40
CA ILE A 104 12.20 3.02 8.85
C ILE A 104 12.94 1.70 9.05
N ASN A 105 12.51 0.64 8.36
CA ASN A 105 13.14 -0.67 8.47
C ASN A 105 14.64 -0.59 8.13
N ARG A 106 14.98 -0.09 6.95
CA ARG A 106 16.37 0.00 6.48
C ARG A 106 17.27 0.82 7.41
N ALA A 107 16.77 1.95 7.93
CA ALA A 107 17.55 2.81 8.82
C ALA A 107 17.84 2.15 10.16
N ILE A 108 16.85 1.43 10.72
CA ILE A 108 17.02 0.69 11.98
C ILE A 108 18.01 -0.45 11.77
N GLU A 109 17.85 -1.27 10.73
CA GLU A 109 18.76 -2.41 10.47
C GLU A 109 20.20 -1.95 10.22
N PHE A 110 20.37 -0.83 9.50
CA PHE A 110 21.68 -0.21 9.32
C PHE A 110 22.28 0.24 10.66
N GLU A 111 21.50 0.93 11.50
CA GLU A 111 22.00 1.44 12.77
C GLU A 111 22.30 0.33 13.78
N ILE A 112 21.49 -0.73 13.82
CA ILE A 112 21.79 -1.94 14.59
C ILE A 112 23.13 -2.52 14.13
N SER A 113 23.31 -2.73 12.83
CA SER A 113 24.55 -3.28 12.26
C SER A 113 25.77 -2.42 12.60
N ARG A 114 25.63 -1.09 12.49
CA ARG A 114 26.69 -0.13 12.85
C ARG A 114 27.08 -0.23 14.32
N GLN A 115 26.09 -0.26 15.23
CA GLN A 115 26.36 -0.36 16.66
C GLN A 115 27.00 -1.71 16.99
N VAL A 116 26.52 -2.82 16.41
CA VAL A 116 27.09 -4.16 16.61
C VAL A 116 28.55 -4.21 16.15
N GLU A 117 28.85 -3.65 14.98
CA GLU A 117 30.21 -3.60 14.45
C GLU A 117 31.14 -2.84 15.40
N LEU A 118 30.74 -1.66 15.86
CA LEU A 118 31.52 -0.85 16.82
C LEU A 118 31.75 -1.60 18.14
N TYR A 119 30.74 -2.28 18.67
CA TYR A 119 30.91 -3.13 19.85
C TYR A 119 31.90 -4.28 19.60
N SER A 120 31.79 -4.97 18.45
CA SER A 120 32.66 -6.10 18.12
C SER A 120 34.13 -5.71 17.96
N GLN A 121 34.40 -4.46 17.57
CA GLN A 121 35.74 -3.90 17.40
C GLN A 121 36.30 -3.25 18.68
N GLY A 122 35.57 -3.32 19.80
CA GLY A 122 35.96 -2.65 21.05
C GLY A 122 35.87 -1.13 20.99
N GLN A 123 35.07 -0.59 20.06
CA GLN A 123 34.87 0.84 19.80
C GLN A 123 33.49 1.33 20.27
N SER A 124 32.93 0.71 21.32
CA SER A 124 31.61 1.09 21.86
C SER A 124 31.54 2.55 22.30
N ASP A 125 32.67 3.15 22.68
CA ASP A 125 32.77 4.57 23.09
C ASP A 125 32.47 5.55 21.95
N LEU A 126 32.51 5.08 20.69
CA LEU A 126 32.10 5.86 19.52
C LEU A 126 30.57 5.92 19.36
N ILE A 127 29.82 5.08 20.09
CA ILE A 127 28.36 5.12 20.13
C ILE A 127 27.96 6.15 21.19
N VAL A 128 27.84 7.40 20.74
CA VAL A 128 27.44 8.53 21.56
C VAL A 128 25.97 8.87 21.36
N GLN A 129 25.36 9.56 22.31
CA GLN A 129 24.01 10.05 22.16
C GLN A 129 23.98 11.18 21.11
N GLU A 130 23.42 10.89 19.95
CA GLU A 130 23.41 11.80 18.80
C GLU A 130 22.12 11.67 18.00
N THR A 131 21.87 12.71 17.20
CA THR A 131 20.83 12.68 16.17
C THR A 131 21.51 12.42 14.83
N ARG A 132 21.10 11.34 14.18
CA ARG A 132 21.53 10.94 12.85
C ARG A 132 20.42 11.17 11.83
N GLN A 133 20.79 11.40 10.59
CA GLN A 133 19.88 11.49 9.45
C GLN A 133 20.01 10.24 8.59
N TRP A 134 18.88 9.71 8.14
CA TRP A 134 18.87 8.68 7.10
C TRP A 134 19.07 9.33 5.71
N GLU A 135 20.09 8.85 4.98
CA GLU A 135 20.36 9.22 3.59
C GLU A 135 19.87 8.10 2.64
N GLU A 136 18.72 8.30 1.99
CA GLU A 136 18.10 7.26 1.14
C GLU A 136 19.01 6.79 0.00
N GLY A 137 19.72 7.73 -0.66
CA GLY A 137 20.61 7.41 -1.79
C GLY A 137 21.84 6.59 -1.38
N ALA A 138 22.45 6.93 -0.24
CA ALA A 138 23.63 6.25 0.28
C ALA A 138 23.29 5.03 1.16
N LYS A 139 22.02 4.85 1.52
CA LYS A 139 21.51 3.78 2.39
C LYS A 139 22.27 3.67 3.72
N ARG A 140 22.52 4.81 4.36
CA ARG A 140 23.28 4.90 5.62
C ARG A 140 22.72 6.00 6.52
N THR A 141 23.06 5.92 7.80
CA THR A 141 22.85 7.01 8.76
C THR A 141 24.08 7.90 8.83
N VAL A 142 23.89 9.23 8.87
CA VAL A 142 24.97 10.22 9.00
C VAL A 142 24.71 11.10 10.22
N THR A 143 25.75 11.41 11.00
CA THR A 143 25.64 12.30 12.17
C THR A 143 25.22 13.70 11.72
N MET A 144 24.13 14.24 12.30
CA MET A 144 23.79 15.66 12.17
C MET A 144 24.34 16.46 13.35
N ARG A 145 24.07 15.98 14.56
CA ARG A 145 24.41 16.67 15.80
C ARG A 145 24.70 15.67 16.90
N LYS A 146 25.83 15.85 17.60
CA LYS A 146 26.11 15.19 18.87
C LYS A 146 25.41 15.94 19.99
N LYS A 147 24.74 15.24 20.93
CA LYS A 147 24.07 15.90 22.05
C LYS A 147 25.12 16.24 23.12
N GLU A 148 25.44 17.52 23.25
CA GLU A 148 26.22 18.06 24.37
C GLU A 148 25.25 18.36 25.53
N GLY A 149 24.85 17.33 26.29
CA GLY A 149 23.90 17.42 27.39
C GLY A 149 22.41 17.32 26.99
N LEU A 150 21.53 17.35 28.00
CA LEU A 150 20.08 17.45 27.81
C LEU A 150 19.71 18.91 27.54
N ALA A 151 18.97 19.16 26.47
CA ALA A 151 18.42 20.49 26.23
C ALA A 151 17.39 20.81 27.32
N ASP A 152 17.59 21.92 28.03
CA ASP A 152 16.59 22.44 28.97
C ASP A 152 15.49 23.19 28.21
N TYR A 153 14.37 22.50 27.99
CA TYR A 153 13.20 23.05 27.32
C TYR A 153 12.39 24.02 28.19
N ARG A 154 12.71 24.13 29.49
CA ARG A 154 12.04 25.02 30.46
C ARG A 154 10.52 24.88 30.41
N TYR A 155 10.01 23.66 30.49
CA TYR A 155 8.56 23.41 30.50
C TYR A 155 7.91 24.09 31.71
N PHE A 156 6.85 24.86 31.46
CA PHE A 156 5.96 25.43 32.48
C PHE A 156 4.51 25.39 31.97
N PRO A 157 3.50 25.40 32.85
CA PRO A 157 2.09 25.45 32.44
C PRO A 157 1.80 26.72 31.64
N GLU A 158 1.13 26.59 30.49
CA GLU A 158 0.75 27.71 29.63
C GLU A 158 -0.29 28.60 30.34
N PRO A 159 0.05 29.84 30.77
CA PRO A 159 -0.87 30.71 31.49
C PRO A 159 -2.04 31.22 30.64
N ASP A 160 -1.88 31.27 29.31
CA ASP A 160 -2.90 31.81 28.42
C ASP A 160 -4.02 30.80 28.10
N LEU A 161 -3.82 29.51 28.44
CA LEU A 161 -4.78 28.45 28.19
C LEU A 161 -5.37 27.91 29.51
N PRO A 162 -6.71 27.94 29.69
CA PRO A 162 -7.33 27.31 30.83
C PRO A 162 -7.19 25.79 30.77
N GLU A 163 -7.34 25.14 31.94
CA GLU A 163 -7.33 23.68 32.02
C GLU A 163 -8.47 23.07 31.18
N VAL A 164 -8.14 22.01 30.44
CA VAL A 164 -9.11 21.26 29.64
C VAL A 164 -9.67 20.12 30.50
N ILE A 165 -10.96 20.24 30.88
CA ILE A 165 -11.66 19.23 31.68
C ILE A 165 -12.53 18.36 30.76
N LEU A 166 -12.23 17.06 30.69
CA LEU A 166 -13.00 16.08 29.91
C LEU A 166 -14.03 15.40 30.82
N THR A 167 -15.32 15.60 30.54
CA THR A 167 -16.39 14.93 31.31
C THR A 167 -16.52 13.46 30.91
N LYS A 168 -17.04 12.63 31.81
CA LYS A 168 -17.34 11.22 31.50
C LYS A 168 -18.30 11.10 30.31
N GLU A 169 -19.32 11.93 30.28
CA GLU A 169 -20.28 12.00 29.17
C GLU A 169 -19.58 12.31 27.84
N TYR A 170 -18.65 13.27 27.82
CA TYR A 170 -17.88 13.59 26.62
C TYR A 170 -17.03 12.40 26.14
N ILE A 171 -16.35 11.71 27.07
CA ILE A 171 -15.55 10.52 26.76
C ILE A 171 -16.43 9.37 26.24
N GLU A 172 -17.57 9.12 26.87
CA GLU A 172 -18.53 8.08 26.46
C GLU A 172 -19.12 8.38 25.07
N ASN A 173 -19.45 9.64 24.79
CA ASN A 173 -19.92 10.07 23.48
C ASN A 173 -18.87 9.84 22.39
N ILE A 174 -17.60 10.18 22.64
CA ILE A 174 -16.51 9.87 21.71
C ILE A 174 -16.42 8.36 21.51
N ASN A 175 -16.36 7.58 22.59
CA ASN A 175 -16.23 6.14 22.52
C ASN A 175 -17.35 5.47 21.70
N ASN A 176 -18.59 5.95 21.86
CA ASN A 176 -19.75 5.46 21.10
C ASN A 176 -19.73 5.87 19.62
N SER A 177 -19.01 6.94 19.27
CA SER A 177 -18.85 7.42 17.90
C SER A 177 -17.68 6.77 17.15
N LEU A 178 -16.82 6.00 17.84
CA LEU A 178 -15.63 5.41 17.23
C LEU A 178 -16.02 4.36 16.16
N PRO A 179 -15.41 4.41 14.97
CA PRO A 179 -15.63 3.40 13.94
C PRO A 179 -14.99 2.06 14.34
N GLU A 180 -15.37 0.99 13.63
CA GLU A 180 -14.72 -0.30 13.77
C GLU A 180 -13.24 -0.19 13.35
N LEU A 181 -12.33 -0.35 14.30
CA LEU A 181 -10.88 -0.27 14.08
C LEU A 181 -10.36 -1.41 13.18
N PRO A 182 -9.20 -1.23 12.50
CA PRO A 182 -8.65 -2.21 11.56
C PRO A 182 -8.56 -3.63 12.11
N GLU A 183 -8.10 -3.79 13.35
CA GLU A 183 -7.96 -5.10 13.98
C GLU A 183 -9.30 -5.82 14.20
N LEU A 184 -10.31 -5.08 14.67
CA LEU A 184 -11.64 -5.65 14.88
C LEU A 184 -12.26 -6.04 13.53
N LYS A 185 -12.07 -5.20 12.52
CA LYS A 185 -12.52 -5.45 11.15
C LYS A 185 -11.85 -6.68 10.54
N ARG A 186 -10.53 -6.84 10.71
CA ARG A 186 -9.79 -8.04 10.27
C ARG A 186 -10.36 -9.31 10.91
N ARG A 187 -10.58 -9.31 12.23
CA ARG A 187 -11.19 -10.45 12.94
C ARG A 187 -12.62 -10.74 12.46
N ARG A 188 -13.40 -9.71 12.13
CA ARG A 188 -14.73 -9.89 11.55
C ARG A 188 -14.64 -10.54 10.18
N TYR A 189 -13.71 -10.12 9.32
CA TYR A 189 -13.49 -10.70 8.00
C TYR A 189 -13.01 -12.16 8.09
N GLU A 190 -12.13 -12.50 9.03
CA GLU A 190 -11.73 -13.89 9.29
C GLU A 190 -12.94 -14.77 9.64
N LYS A 191 -13.86 -14.27 10.47
CA LYS A 191 -15.11 -14.97 10.83
C LYS A 191 -16.06 -15.16 9.64
N LEU A 192 -15.90 -14.40 8.55
CA LEU A 192 -16.63 -14.63 7.29
C LEU A 192 -16.01 -15.77 6.44
N GLY A 193 -14.93 -16.41 6.91
CA GLY A 193 -14.27 -17.51 6.22
C GLY A 193 -13.30 -17.05 5.12
N LEU A 194 -12.86 -15.78 5.18
CA LEU A 194 -11.87 -15.22 4.25
C LEU A 194 -10.45 -15.67 4.61
N SER A 195 -9.57 -15.74 3.60
CA SER A 195 -8.17 -16.07 3.82
C SER A 195 -7.45 -14.90 4.50
N MET A 196 -6.34 -15.16 5.20
CA MET A 196 -5.52 -14.10 5.80
C MET A 196 -5.06 -13.06 4.76
N GLN A 197 -4.79 -13.50 3.52
CA GLN A 197 -4.42 -12.61 2.43
C GLN A 197 -5.59 -11.68 2.05
N ASP A 198 -6.80 -12.22 1.94
CA ASP A 198 -8.01 -11.45 1.62
C ASP A 198 -8.28 -10.42 2.73
N VAL A 199 -8.19 -10.86 3.98
CA VAL A 199 -8.41 -10.04 5.17
C VAL A 199 -7.44 -8.86 5.20
N ILE A 200 -6.15 -9.11 5.00
CA ILE A 200 -5.13 -8.06 4.99
C ILE A 200 -5.40 -7.08 3.86
N PHE A 201 -5.67 -7.57 2.63
CA PHE A 201 -5.94 -6.69 1.49
C PHE A 201 -7.15 -5.80 1.73
N LEU A 202 -8.30 -6.39 2.11
CA LEU A 202 -9.56 -5.69 2.27
C LEU A 202 -9.52 -4.66 3.41
N ALA A 203 -8.86 -4.99 4.52
CA ALA A 203 -8.80 -4.09 5.67
C ALA A 203 -7.70 -3.03 5.57
N ASN A 204 -6.79 -3.11 4.58
CA ASN A 204 -5.66 -2.19 4.48
C ASN A 204 -6.07 -0.78 4.03
N ASP A 205 -7.13 -0.66 3.23
CA ASP A 205 -7.68 0.62 2.76
C ASP A 205 -9.13 0.77 3.26
N THR A 206 -9.44 1.92 3.87
CA THR A 206 -10.76 2.19 4.44
C THR A 206 -11.86 2.16 3.38
N ASN A 207 -11.59 2.70 2.20
CA ASN A 207 -12.57 2.78 1.11
C ASN A 207 -12.84 1.39 0.53
N VAL A 208 -11.79 0.57 0.38
CA VAL A 208 -11.95 -0.83 -0.05
C VAL A 208 -12.74 -1.63 0.98
N ALA A 209 -12.46 -1.43 2.26
CA ALA A 209 -13.19 -2.07 3.35
C ALA A 209 -14.68 -1.67 3.36
N GLU A 210 -14.97 -0.38 3.21
CA GLU A 210 -16.34 0.15 3.16
C GLU A 210 -17.11 -0.37 1.95
N PHE A 211 -16.47 -0.40 0.77
CA PHE A 211 -17.08 -0.94 -0.44
C PHE A 211 -17.40 -2.44 -0.28
N PHE A 212 -16.48 -3.21 0.31
CA PHE A 212 -16.68 -4.62 0.61
C PHE A 212 -17.85 -4.82 1.58
N ASP A 213 -17.87 -4.09 2.69
CA ASP A 213 -18.93 -4.13 3.70
C ASP A 213 -20.30 -3.76 3.09
N ALA A 214 -20.33 -2.73 2.25
CA ALA A 214 -21.54 -2.33 1.52
C ALA A 214 -21.99 -3.45 0.56
N THR A 215 -21.08 -4.07 -0.17
CA THR A 215 -21.40 -5.14 -1.14
C THR A 215 -22.01 -6.37 -0.43
N ILE A 216 -21.42 -6.81 0.69
CA ILE A 216 -21.97 -7.94 1.45
C ILE A 216 -23.30 -7.59 2.13
N SER A 217 -23.50 -6.32 2.53
CA SER A 217 -24.78 -5.86 3.09
C SER A 217 -25.94 -5.97 2.10
N LYS A 218 -25.65 -5.96 0.79
CA LYS A 218 -26.61 -6.16 -0.30
C LYS A 218 -26.84 -7.63 -0.64
N GLY A 219 -26.27 -8.56 0.13
CA GLY A 219 -26.51 -10.00 0.02
C GLY A 219 -25.47 -10.75 -0.82
N ALA A 220 -24.37 -10.10 -1.23
CA ALA A 220 -23.28 -10.79 -1.90
C ALA A 220 -22.58 -11.78 -0.97
N GLU A 221 -22.12 -12.90 -1.53
CA GLU A 221 -21.27 -13.85 -0.80
C GLU A 221 -19.90 -13.24 -0.56
N ALA A 222 -19.46 -13.18 0.71
CA ALA A 222 -18.21 -12.55 1.13
C ALA A 222 -17.00 -13.00 0.32
N LYS A 223 -16.85 -14.31 0.08
CA LYS A 223 -15.71 -14.85 -0.67
C LYS A 223 -15.72 -14.41 -2.15
N GLN A 224 -16.89 -14.33 -2.77
CA GLN A 224 -17.02 -13.86 -4.14
C GLN A 224 -16.72 -12.36 -4.23
N ALA A 225 -17.26 -11.55 -3.30
CA ALA A 225 -16.99 -10.13 -3.25
C ALA A 225 -15.49 -9.84 -3.03
N ALA A 226 -14.84 -10.58 -2.11
CA ALA A 226 -13.40 -10.49 -1.89
C ALA A 226 -12.60 -10.81 -3.16
N ASN A 227 -12.95 -11.90 -3.86
CA ASN A 227 -12.29 -12.27 -5.10
C ASN A 227 -12.39 -11.16 -6.15
N TRP A 228 -13.61 -10.64 -6.41
CA TRP A 228 -13.82 -9.55 -7.37
C TRP A 228 -13.01 -8.30 -7.04
N LEU A 229 -12.95 -7.93 -5.76
CA LEU A 229 -12.16 -6.79 -5.28
C LEU A 229 -10.66 -7.00 -5.49
N MET A 230 -10.15 -8.18 -5.16
CA MET A 230 -8.72 -8.50 -5.26
C MET A 230 -8.24 -8.78 -6.68
N SER A 231 -9.11 -9.22 -7.58
CA SER A 231 -8.76 -9.53 -8.97
C SER A 231 -9.10 -8.38 -9.90
N ASP A 232 -10.35 -8.34 -10.36
CA ASP A 232 -10.76 -7.55 -11.51
C ASP A 232 -10.83 -6.06 -11.17
N ILE A 233 -11.35 -5.74 -9.98
CA ILE A 233 -11.44 -4.36 -9.50
C ILE A 233 -10.05 -3.82 -9.15
N ALA A 234 -9.21 -4.59 -8.45
CA ALA A 234 -7.82 -4.20 -8.18
C ALA A 234 -7.01 -3.97 -9.47
N ALA A 235 -7.17 -4.85 -10.46
CA ALA A 235 -6.53 -4.69 -11.77
C ALA A 235 -7.01 -3.42 -12.48
N TYR A 236 -8.33 -3.17 -12.48
CA TYR A 236 -8.91 -1.96 -13.07
C TYR A 236 -8.42 -0.68 -12.39
N MET A 237 -8.46 -0.61 -11.06
CA MET A 237 -7.96 0.52 -10.28
C MET A 237 -6.50 0.82 -10.63
N LYS A 238 -5.67 -0.22 -10.79
CA LYS A 238 -4.27 -0.08 -11.15
C LYS A 238 -4.08 0.41 -12.60
N ASP A 239 -4.81 -0.17 -13.55
CA ASP A 239 -4.66 0.13 -14.98
C ASP A 239 -5.15 1.55 -15.31
N GLU A 240 -6.29 1.95 -14.74
CA GLU A 240 -6.88 3.29 -14.91
C GLU A 240 -6.33 4.32 -13.92
N LYS A 241 -5.54 3.89 -12.93
CA LYS A 241 -4.98 4.73 -11.85
C LYS A 241 -6.04 5.50 -11.06
N VAL A 242 -7.15 4.83 -10.78
CA VAL A 242 -8.27 5.36 -10.01
C VAL A 242 -8.39 4.62 -8.68
N SER A 243 -8.91 5.32 -7.67
CA SER A 243 -9.33 4.72 -6.41
C SER A 243 -10.73 4.11 -6.52
N ILE A 244 -11.09 3.28 -5.55
CA ILE A 244 -12.41 2.61 -5.53
C ILE A 244 -13.58 3.60 -5.50
N ASN A 245 -13.40 4.77 -4.89
CA ASN A 245 -14.42 5.82 -4.80
C ASN A 245 -14.60 6.60 -6.11
N GLU A 246 -13.63 6.54 -7.01
CA GLU A 246 -13.69 7.19 -8.33
C GLU A 246 -14.29 6.25 -9.39
N MET A 247 -14.56 5.00 -9.03
CA MET A 247 -15.18 4.03 -9.92
C MET A 247 -16.68 4.30 -10.08
N LYS A 248 -17.21 3.99 -11.26
CA LYS A 248 -18.65 4.03 -11.52
C LYS A 248 -19.39 2.83 -10.93
N LEU A 249 -18.70 1.71 -10.75
CA LEU A 249 -19.27 0.49 -10.20
C LEU A 249 -19.66 0.71 -8.74
N THR A 250 -20.92 0.46 -8.42
CA THR A 250 -21.46 0.56 -7.07
C THR A 250 -21.44 -0.79 -6.33
N PRO A 251 -21.47 -0.80 -4.99
CA PRO A 251 -21.61 -2.03 -4.21
C PRO A 251 -22.86 -2.84 -4.56
N GLU A 252 -23.97 -2.16 -4.87
CA GLU A 252 -25.23 -2.75 -5.33
C GLU A 252 -25.06 -3.50 -6.65
N GLU A 253 -24.49 -2.86 -7.66
CA GLU A 253 -24.27 -3.47 -8.98
C GLU A 253 -23.33 -4.67 -8.88
N LEU A 254 -22.30 -4.61 -8.03
CA LEU A 254 -21.42 -5.76 -7.81
C LEU A 254 -22.16 -6.92 -7.14
N ALA A 255 -23.02 -6.63 -6.15
CA ALA A 255 -23.82 -7.66 -5.49
C ALA A 255 -24.80 -8.34 -6.46
N GLU A 256 -25.47 -7.55 -7.31
CA GLU A 256 -26.37 -8.05 -8.36
C GLU A 256 -25.62 -8.90 -9.39
N LEU A 257 -24.42 -8.49 -9.78
CA LEU A 257 -23.55 -9.26 -10.67
C LEU A 257 -23.18 -10.61 -10.06
N ILE A 258 -22.76 -10.63 -8.79
CA ILE A 258 -22.42 -11.85 -8.05
C ILE A 258 -23.65 -12.77 -7.95
N ALA A 259 -24.82 -12.22 -7.66
CA ALA A 259 -26.07 -12.97 -7.60
C ALA A 259 -26.43 -13.58 -8.97
N SER A 260 -26.27 -12.82 -10.05
CA SER A 260 -26.54 -13.27 -11.42
C SER A 260 -25.59 -14.38 -11.88
N ILE A 261 -24.32 -14.33 -11.46
CA ILE A 261 -23.34 -15.40 -11.70
C ILE A 261 -23.71 -16.67 -10.94
N LYS A 262 -24.09 -16.53 -9.66
CA LYS A 262 -24.52 -17.65 -8.82
C LYS A 262 -25.80 -18.30 -9.35
N GLY A 263 -26.74 -17.50 -9.88
CA GLY A 263 -27.97 -17.97 -10.51
C GLY A 263 -27.76 -18.66 -11.87
N GLY A 264 -26.52 -18.72 -12.38
CA GLY A 264 -26.22 -19.30 -13.69
C GLY A 264 -26.73 -18.47 -14.87
N THR A 265 -27.28 -17.27 -14.61
CA THR A 265 -27.72 -16.31 -15.64
C THR A 265 -26.52 -15.75 -16.40
N ILE A 266 -25.40 -15.58 -15.71
CA ILE A 266 -24.14 -15.11 -16.27
C ILE A 266 -23.08 -16.18 -15.97
N SER A 267 -22.32 -16.64 -16.97
CA SER A 267 -21.18 -17.52 -16.69
C SER A 267 -20.09 -16.72 -15.96
N GLY A 268 -19.42 -17.29 -14.96
CA GLY A 268 -18.36 -16.59 -14.21
C GLY A 268 -17.14 -16.15 -15.04
N LYS A 269 -17.16 -16.40 -16.36
CA LYS A 269 -16.20 -15.94 -17.37
C LYS A 269 -16.67 -14.73 -18.18
N ILE A 270 -17.92 -14.30 -18.05
CA ILE A 270 -18.47 -13.22 -18.87
C ILE A 270 -17.85 -11.90 -18.43
N GLY A 271 -16.98 -11.41 -19.29
CA GLY A 271 -16.13 -10.25 -19.10
C GLY A 271 -14.73 -10.44 -19.71
N LYS A 272 -14.30 -11.68 -19.98
CA LYS A 272 -12.92 -11.97 -20.42
C LYS A 272 -12.77 -12.53 -21.83
N GLU A 273 -13.88 -12.96 -22.46
CA GLU A 273 -13.83 -13.59 -23.77
C GLU A 273 -14.57 -12.76 -24.84
N ILE A 274 -13.87 -12.39 -25.93
CA ILE A 274 -14.45 -11.96 -27.20
C ILE A 274 -15.21 -13.16 -27.76
N ASN A 275 -16.53 -13.04 -27.80
CA ASN A 275 -17.45 -14.07 -28.27
C ASN A 275 -18.14 -13.69 -29.58
N ASP A 276 -17.83 -12.53 -30.17
CA ASP A 276 -18.38 -12.11 -31.46
C ASP A 276 -17.71 -12.91 -32.60
N PRO A 277 -18.46 -13.75 -33.34
CA PRO A 277 -17.93 -14.49 -34.47
C PRO A 277 -17.31 -13.58 -35.54
N VAL A 278 -17.87 -12.39 -35.77
CA VAL A 278 -17.41 -11.46 -36.82
C VAL A 278 -16.05 -10.87 -36.46
N GLU A 279 -15.85 -10.55 -35.18
CA GLU A 279 -14.58 -10.02 -34.69
C GLU A 279 -13.49 -11.09 -34.76
N ILE A 280 -13.78 -12.31 -34.31
CA ILE A 280 -12.85 -13.46 -34.40
C ILE A 280 -12.52 -13.78 -35.86
N GLU A 281 -13.50 -13.72 -36.76
CA GLU A 281 -13.30 -13.94 -38.19
C GLU A 281 -12.32 -12.94 -38.81
N LYS A 282 -12.49 -11.64 -38.51
CA LYS A 282 -11.54 -10.60 -38.94
C LYS A 282 -10.12 -10.89 -38.44
N MET A 283 -10.00 -11.32 -37.18
CA MET A 283 -8.71 -11.66 -36.61
C MET A 283 -8.06 -12.87 -37.30
N VAL A 284 -8.84 -13.90 -37.60
CA VAL A 284 -8.38 -15.08 -38.34
C VAL A 284 -7.95 -14.70 -39.75
N ASP A 285 -8.75 -13.90 -40.47
CA ASP A 285 -8.44 -13.46 -41.84
C ASP A 285 -7.14 -12.65 -41.90
N GLN A 286 -6.93 -11.75 -40.93
CA GLN A 286 -5.71 -10.97 -40.83
C GLN A 286 -4.48 -11.86 -40.59
N VAL A 287 -4.55 -12.80 -39.63
CA VAL A 287 -3.44 -13.72 -39.35
C VAL A 287 -3.13 -14.60 -40.56
N ILE A 288 -4.15 -15.06 -41.30
CA ILE A 288 -3.94 -15.86 -42.52
C ILE A 288 -3.25 -15.02 -43.60
N LEU A 289 -3.68 -13.77 -43.80
CA LEU A 289 -3.13 -12.85 -44.79
C LEU A 289 -1.66 -12.50 -44.49
N GLU A 290 -1.30 -12.35 -43.21
CA GLU A 290 0.07 -12.06 -42.77
C GLU A 290 1.00 -13.29 -42.84
N ASN A 291 0.45 -14.52 -42.97
CA ASN A 291 1.23 -15.77 -42.91
C ASN A 291 0.99 -16.72 -44.11
N PRO A 292 1.19 -16.27 -45.36
CA PRO A 292 0.87 -17.04 -46.56
C PRO A 292 1.74 -18.30 -46.75
N LYS A 293 2.98 -18.29 -46.25
CA LYS A 293 3.89 -19.45 -46.33
C LYS A 293 3.39 -20.61 -45.45
N GLN A 294 2.93 -20.29 -44.25
CA GLN A 294 2.40 -21.23 -43.27
C GLN A 294 1.05 -21.77 -43.72
N LEU A 295 0.22 -20.94 -44.37
CA LEU A 295 -1.04 -21.38 -44.96
C LEU A 295 -0.79 -22.43 -46.05
N LYS A 296 0.17 -22.18 -46.94
CA LYS A 296 0.53 -23.15 -48.00
C LYS A 296 1.02 -24.47 -47.40
N GLN A 297 1.91 -24.42 -46.40
CA GLN A 297 2.38 -25.63 -45.72
C GLN A 297 1.26 -26.41 -45.00
N TYR A 298 0.27 -25.71 -44.42
CA TYR A 298 -0.89 -26.34 -43.82
C TYR A 298 -1.72 -27.09 -44.87
N ARG A 299 -1.98 -26.45 -46.03
CA ARG A 299 -2.71 -27.05 -47.17
C ARG A 299 -1.93 -28.19 -47.83
N ASP A 300 -0.60 -28.15 -47.80
CA ASP A 300 0.30 -29.23 -48.25
C ASP A 300 0.35 -30.41 -47.25
N GLY A 301 -0.51 -30.43 -46.23
CA GLY A 301 -0.70 -31.56 -45.31
C GLY A 301 -0.04 -31.42 -43.93
N ARG A 302 0.60 -30.29 -43.61
CA ARG A 302 1.15 -30.05 -42.25
C ARG A 302 0.09 -29.50 -41.30
N THR A 303 -0.88 -30.33 -40.95
CA THR A 303 -2.03 -29.98 -40.08
C THR A 303 -1.64 -29.49 -38.68
N LYS A 304 -0.44 -29.83 -38.18
CA LYS A 304 0.11 -29.31 -36.92
C LYS A 304 0.26 -27.77 -36.88
N LEU A 305 0.25 -27.11 -38.05
CA LEU A 305 0.30 -25.64 -38.13
C LEU A 305 -1.01 -24.96 -37.67
N GLN A 306 -2.10 -25.70 -37.45
CA GLN A 306 -3.31 -25.13 -36.83
C GLN A 306 -2.99 -24.46 -35.50
N GLY A 307 -2.18 -25.10 -34.65
CA GLY A 307 -1.78 -24.54 -33.35
C GLY A 307 -0.95 -23.25 -33.46
N TYR A 308 -0.21 -23.07 -34.56
CA TYR A 308 0.49 -21.82 -34.85
C TYR A 308 -0.49 -20.67 -35.11
N PHE A 309 -1.50 -20.90 -35.97
CA PHE A 309 -2.53 -19.91 -36.26
C PHE A 309 -3.38 -19.59 -35.02
N THR A 310 -3.77 -20.61 -34.24
CA THR A 310 -4.44 -20.41 -32.95
C THR A 310 -3.60 -19.53 -32.02
N GLY A 311 -2.30 -19.79 -31.92
CA GLY A 311 -1.39 -18.98 -31.10
C GLY A 311 -1.29 -17.52 -31.53
N GLN A 312 -1.27 -17.25 -32.83
CA GLN A 312 -1.21 -15.88 -33.36
C GLN A 312 -2.52 -15.11 -33.12
N VAL A 313 -3.68 -15.75 -33.32
CA VAL A 313 -4.98 -15.12 -33.03
C VAL A 313 -5.15 -14.89 -31.53
N MET A 314 -4.69 -15.81 -30.68
CA MET A 314 -4.68 -15.62 -29.23
C MET A 314 -3.75 -14.47 -28.81
N LYS A 315 -2.60 -14.31 -29.47
CA LYS A 315 -1.70 -13.17 -29.23
C LYS A 315 -2.35 -11.85 -29.63
N MET A 316 -3.00 -11.81 -30.79
CA MET A 316 -3.66 -10.61 -31.30
C MET A 316 -4.87 -10.19 -30.44
N SER A 317 -5.66 -11.17 -29.97
CA SER A 317 -6.77 -10.94 -29.04
C SER A 317 -6.34 -10.70 -27.58
N LYS A 318 -5.03 -10.68 -27.29
CA LYS A 318 -4.48 -10.61 -25.91
C LYS A 318 -5.05 -11.69 -24.98
N GLY A 319 -5.24 -12.89 -25.52
CA GLY A 319 -5.79 -14.05 -24.80
C GLY A 319 -7.30 -13.99 -24.58
N LYS A 320 -8.00 -13.05 -25.23
CA LYS A 320 -9.44 -12.85 -25.05
C LYS A 320 -10.30 -13.59 -26.07
N ALA A 321 -9.78 -14.14 -27.17
CA ALA A 321 -10.66 -14.86 -28.11
C ALA A 321 -11.21 -16.16 -27.48
N ASN A 322 -12.52 -16.42 -27.62
CA ASN A 322 -13.14 -17.67 -27.19
C ASN A 322 -12.48 -18.88 -27.90
N PRO A 323 -11.82 -19.81 -27.17
CA PRO A 323 -11.06 -20.89 -27.79
C PRO A 323 -11.90 -21.89 -28.60
N VAL A 324 -13.17 -22.09 -28.24
CA VAL A 324 -14.08 -23.02 -28.93
C VAL A 324 -14.52 -22.42 -30.26
N LEU A 325 -14.95 -21.16 -30.23
CA LEU A 325 -15.41 -20.43 -31.41
C LEU A 325 -14.24 -20.13 -32.38
N LEU A 326 -13.08 -19.75 -31.84
CA LEU A 326 -11.85 -19.56 -32.61
C LEU A 326 -11.46 -20.81 -33.39
N ASN A 327 -11.41 -21.98 -32.73
CA ASN A 327 -11.02 -23.21 -33.41
C ASN A 327 -11.99 -23.58 -34.53
N LYS A 328 -13.29 -23.34 -34.34
CA LYS A 328 -14.31 -23.60 -35.38
C LYS A 328 -14.08 -22.73 -36.62
N ILE A 329 -14.02 -21.41 -36.44
CA ILE A 329 -13.84 -20.43 -37.53
C ILE A 329 -12.49 -20.64 -38.24
N LEU A 330 -11.43 -20.89 -37.48
CA LEU A 330 -10.09 -21.11 -38.02
C LEU A 330 -10.02 -22.33 -38.93
N VAL A 331 -10.62 -23.46 -38.52
CA VAL A 331 -10.65 -24.69 -39.34
C VAL A 331 -11.42 -24.45 -40.63
N GLU A 332 -12.57 -23.79 -40.57
CA GLU A 332 -13.37 -23.43 -41.75
C GLU A 332 -12.55 -22.58 -42.73
N LYS A 333 -11.89 -21.53 -42.25
CA LYS A 333 -11.10 -20.60 -43.09
C LYS A 333 -9.83 -21.21 -43.68
N LEU A 334 -9.12 -22.03 -42.91
CA LEU A 334 -7.91 -22.70 -43.42
C LEU A 334 -8.24 -23.68 -44.56
N ASN A 335 -9.41 -24.32 -44.51
CA ASN A 335 -9.89 -25.30 -45.48
C ASN A 335 -10.69 -24.71 -46.65
N ALA A 336 -11.19 -23.47 -46.55
CA ALA A 336 -12.06 -22.81 -47.55
C ALA A 336 -11.39 -22.46 -48.91
N GLY A 337 -10.16 -22.88 -49.14
CA GLY A 337 -9.46 -22.70 -50.43
C GLY A 337 -8.65 -23.92 -50.83
N SER A 338 -9.16 -25.11 -50.50
CA SER A 338 -8.63 -26.42 -50.92
C SER A 338 -9.22 -26.84 -52.25
#